data_AF-A0A6A3D074-F1
#
_entry.id   AF-A0A6A3D074-F1
#
_cell.length_a   1.000
_cell.length_b   1.000
_cell.length_c   1.000
_cell.angle_alpha   90.00
_cell.angle_beta   90.00
_cell.angle_gamma   90.00
#
_symmetry.space_group_name_H-M   'P 1'
#
loop_
_entity.id
_entity.type
_entity.pdbx_description
1 polymer ?
#
loop_
_entity_poly.entity_id
_entity_poly.type
_entity_poly.pdbx_seq_one_letter_code
_entity_poly.pdbx_strand_id
1 'polypeptide(L)'
;MRAVGNAVLMVFGDSDSLRLVKDEKLETLAEWFSRVTTWSKSLVVECRRVWLVCEGIPFHAWNWNTFKNIASKWGKLVAIDNSCEFPSSFDRAKIQILTKAQGRFDELMELKVSDNLFKIMVHEVDPSFKPNSWVPEDCDISLELVPTIDS
;
A
#
# COMPACT_ATOMS: atom_id res chain seq x y z
N MET A 1 -11.62 5.72 -11.97
CA MET A 1 -11.14 4.52 -11.23
C MET A 1 -10.66 4.94 -9.85
N ARG A 2 -10.81 4.08 -8.84
CA ARG A 2 -10.31 4.29 -7.47
C ARG A 2 -9.49 3.06 -7.07
N ALA A 3 -8.30 3.24 -6.49
CA ALA A 3 -7.45 2.12 -6.09
C ALA A 3 -7.45 1.96 -4.56
N VAL A 4 -7.45 0.72 -4.09
CA VAL A 4 -7.30 0.37 -2.68
C VAL A 4 -6.53 -0.94 -2.57
N GLY A 5 -5.44 -0.95 -1.82
CA GLY A 5 -4.56 -2.12 -1.75
C GLY A 5 -4.12 -2.59 -3.14
N ASN A 6 -4.43 -3.83 -3.49
CA ASN A 6 -4.20 -4.43 -4.80
C ASN A 6 -5.46 -4.49 -5.69
N ALA A 7 -6.52 -3.78 -5.33
CA ALA A 7 -7.78 -3.72 -6.07
C ALA A 7 -7.99 -2.36 -6.73
N VAL A 8 -8.72 -2.37 -7.85
CA VAL A 8 -9.18 -1.17 -8.56
C VAL A 8 -10.69 -1.24 -8.69
N LEU A 9 -11.38 -0.22 -8.20
CA LEU A 9 -12.81 -0.01 -8.42
C LEU A 9 -13.00 0.86 -9.66
N MET A 10 -13.66 0.30 -10.66
CA MET A 10 -14.12 1.03 -11.85
C MET A 10 -15.56 1.49 -11.61
N VAL A 11 -15.81 2.77 -11.83
CA VAL A 11 -17.13 3.40 -11.67
C VAL A 11 -17.54 3.92 -13.04
N PHE A 12 -18.75 3.58 -13.45
CA PHE A 12 -19.34 3.97 -14.73
C PHE A 12 -20.47 4.96 -14.47
N GLY A 13 -20.67 5.91 -15.40
CA GLY A 13 -21.74 6.90 -15.28
C GLY A 13 -23.13 6.30 -15.48
N ASP A 14 -23.21 5.19 -16.20
CA ASP A 14 -24.45 4.54 -16.62
C ASP A 14 -24.27 3.01 -16.77
N SER A 15 -25.39 2.30 -16.90
CA SER A 15 -25.43 0.84 -17.02
C SER A 15 -24.93 0.31 -18.37
N ASP A 16 -25.03 1.09 -19.44
CA ASP A 16 -24.65 0.65 -20.78
C ASP A 16 -23.13 0.65 -20.92
N SER A 17 -22.46 1.66 -20.38
CA SER A 17 -21.00 1.70 -20.24
C SER A 17 -20.45 0.52 -19.43
N LEU A 18 -21.13 0.13 -18.34
CA LEU A 18 -20.77 -1.05 -17.55
C LEU A 18 -20.92 -2.35 -18.36
N ARG A 19 -22.02 -2.49 -19.10
CA ARG A 19 -22.29 -3.65 -19.95
C ARG A 19 -21.24 -3.78 -21.06
N LEU A 20 -20.92 -2.69 -21.75
CA LEU A 20 -19.89 -2.67 -22.78
C LEU A 20 -18.54 -3.20 -22.25
N VAL A 21 -18.10 -2.75 -21.08
CA VAL A 21 -16.84 -3.22 -20.49
C VAL A 21 -16.93 -4.69 -20.06
N LYS A 22 -18.09 -5.13 -19.55
CA LYS A 22 -18.30 -6.54 -19.21
C LYS A 22 -18.29 -7.43 -20.44
N ASP A 23 -18.94 -7.03 -21.52
CA ASP A 23 -19.17 -7.90 -22.66
C ASP A 23 -17.97 -7.89 -23.63
N GLU A 24 -17.28 -6.76 -23.75
CA GLU A 24 -16.23 -6.58 -24.78
C GLU A 24 -14.81 -6.43 -24.24
N LYS A 25 -14.64 -6.10 -22.95
CA LYS A 25 -13.31 -5.78 -22.38
C LYS A 25 -12.87 -6.71 -21.25
N LEU A 26 -13.67 -7.72 -20.91
CA LEU A 26 -13.33 -8.66 -19.83
C LEU A 26 -12.02 -9.41 -20.10
N GLU A 27 -11.79 -9.87 -21.33
CA GLU A 27 -10.56 -10.59 -21.69
C GLU A 27 -9.33 -9.70 -21.50
N THR A 28 -9.36 -8.47 -22.00
CA THR A 28 -8.29 -7.49 -21.79
C THR A 28 -8.06 -7.24 -20.30
N LEU A 29 -9.12 -7.10 -19.49
CA LEU A 29 -8.95 -6.91 -18.05
C LEU A 29 -8.37 -8.15 -17.36
N ALA A 30 -8.70 -9.35 -17.81
CA ALA A 30 -8.18 -10.60 -17.27
C ALA A 30 -6.67 -10.79 -17.52
N GLU A 31 -6.09 -10.12 -18.53
CA GLU A 31 -4.64 -10.10 -18.76
C GLU A 31 -3.87 -9.36 -17.64
N TRP A 32 -4.50 -8.36 -17.01
CA TRP A 32 -3.87 -7.52 -15.98
C TRP A 32 -4.27 -7.89 -14.55
N PHE A 33 -5.46 -8.48 -14.37
CA PHE A 33 -6.04 -8.75 -13.06
C PHE A 33 -6.30 -10.25 -12.86
N SER A 34 -5.85 -10.77 -11.72
CA SER A 34 -6.13 -12.15 -11.33
C SER A 34 -7.61 -12.42 -11.06
N ARG A 35 -8.41 -11.37 -10.85
CA ARG A 35 -9.86 -11.47 -10.63
C ARG A 35 -10.54 -10.18 -11.07
N VAL A 36 -11.51 -10.32 -11.99
CA VAL A 36 -12.42 -9.24 -12.41
C VAL A 36 -13.83 -9.66 -12.04
N THR A 37 -14.54 -8.84 -11.27
CA THR A 37 -15.90 -9.15 -10.81
C THR A 37 -16.73 -7.89 -10.66
N THR A 38 -18.06 -8.05 -10.67
CA THR A 38 -18.97 -6.96 -10.33
C THR A 38 -18.85 -6.66 -8.84
N TRP A 39 -18.82 -5.37 -8.49
CA TRP A 39 -18.77 -4.97 -7.09
C TRP A 39 -20.03 -5.41 -6.34
N SER A 40 -19.84 -5.86 -5.09
CA SER A 40 -20.90 -6.15 -4.14
C SER A 40 -20.51 -5.60 -2.76
N LYS A 41 -21.50 -5.37 -1.89
CA LYS A 41 -21.28 -4.91 -0.51
C LYS A 41 -20.46 -5.89 0.34
N SER A 42 -20.41 -7.17 -0.05
CA SER A 42 -19.64 -8.21 0.64
C SER A 42 -18.15 -8.23 0.26
N LEU A 43 -17.73 -7.50 -0.79
CA LEU A 43 -16.34 -7.45 -1.21
C LEU A 43 -15.53 -6.54 -0.27
N VAL A 44 -14.78 -7.15 0.64
CA VAL A 44 -13.86 -6.45 1.55
C VAL A 44 -12.43 -6.53 1.01
N VAL A 45 -11.77 -5.38 0.89
CA VAL A 45 -10.33 -5.31 0.56
C VAL A 45 -9.56 -5.19 1.87
N GLU A 46 -8.99 -6.30 2.32
CA GLU A 46 -8.27 -6.38 3.61
C GLU A 46 -6.85 -5.82 3.56
N CYS A 47 -6.31 -5.59 2.36
CA CYS A 47 -4.95 -5.11 2.18
C CYS A 47 -4.92 -3.61 1.86
N ARG A 48 -3.92 -2.91 2.37
CA ARG A 48 -3.61 -1.51 2.03
C ARG A 48 -2.19 -1.39 1.49
N ARG A 49 -1.96 -0.37 0.65
CA ARG A 49 -0.63 0.01 0.18
C ARG A 49 -0.14 1.18 1.01
N VAL A 50 1.09 1.10 1.49
CA VAL A 50 1.72 2.18 2.25
C VAL A 50 3.13 2.42 1.77
N TRP A 51 3.56 3.67 1.90
CA TRP A 51 4.96 4.03 1.77
C TRP A 51 5.61 4.00 3.15
N LEU A 52 6.74 3.31 3.23
CA LEU A 52 7.63 3.32 4.38
C LEU A 52 8.86 4.15 4.02
N VAL A 53 9.32 4.94 4.97
CA VAL A 53 10.66 5.52 4.96
C VAL A 53 11.52 4.72 5.93
N CYS A 54 12.67 4.26 5.46
CA CYS A 54 13.66 3.52 6.23
C CYS A 54 14.93 4.36 6.35
N GLU A 55 15.32 4.68 7.58
CA GLU A 55 16.46 5.55 7.89
C GLU A 55 17.57 4.76 8.60
N GLY A 56 18.82 5.13 8.37
CA GLY A 56 19.98 4.50 9.02
C GLY A 56 20.44 3.20 8.38
N ILE A 57 19.97 2.87 7.18
CA ILE A 57 20.47 1.71 6.42
C ILE A 57 21.92 1.97 6.01
N PRO A 58 22.88 1.10 6.36
CA PRO A 58 24.27 1.26 5.92
C PRO A 58 24.39 1.23 4.40
N PHE A 59 25.23 2.09 3.82
CA PHE A 59 25.40 2.20 2.36
C PHE A 59 25.77 0.84 1.71
N HIS A 60 26.58 0.01 2.38
CA HIS A 60 26.97 -1.31 1.87
C HIS A 60 25.83 -2.35 1.93
N ALA A 61 24.75 -2.05 2.65
CA ALA A 61 23.52 -2.84 2.70
C ALA A 61 22.41 -2.24 1.82
N TRP A 62 22.67 -1.18 1.05
CA TRP A 62 21.66 -0.52 0.22
C TRP A 62 21.38 -1.32 -1.06
N ASN A 63 20.54 -2.34 -0.95
CA ASN A 63 20.20 -3.20 -2.07
C ASN A 63 18.79 -3.78 -1.93
N TRP A 64 18.29 -4.34 -3.04
CA TRP A 64 16.97 -4.95 -3.13
C TRP A 64 16.67 -5.96 -2.01
N ASN A 65 17.65 -6.79 -1.64
CA ASN A 65 17.44 -7.83 -0.64
C ASN A 65 17.23 -7.25 0.76
N THR A 66 17.95 -6.18 1.11
CA THR A 66 17.75 -5.45 2.37
C THR A 66 16.35 -4.85 2.44
N PHE A 67 15.91 -4.17 1.38
CA PHE A 67 14.56 -3.57 1.33
C PHE A 67 13.46 -4.63 1.40
N LYS A 68 13.65 -5.75 0.71
CA LYS A 68 12.73 -6.90 0.78
C LYS A 68 12.66 -7.50 2.18
N ASN A 69 13.80 -7.61 2.88
CA ASN A 69 13.86 -8.10 4.25
C ASN A 69 13.10 -7.16 5.21
N ILE A 70 13.40 -5.85 5.17
CA ILE A 70 12.69 -4.85 5.98
C ILE A 70 11.18 -4.91 5.73
N ALA A 71 10.75 -4.94 4.46
CA ALA A 71 9.34 -5.03 4.10
C ALA A 71 8.65 -6.29 4.66
N SER A 72 9.37 -7.43 4.71
CA SER A 72 8.81 -8.73 5.06
C SER A 72 8.24 -8.81 6.48
N LYS A 73 8.66 -7.89 7.37
CA LYS A 73 8.09 -7.75 8.71
C LYS A 73 6.59 -7.42 8.69
N TRP A 74 6.14 -6.57 7.76
CA TRP A 74 4.75 -6.10 7.72
C TRP A 74 4.00 -6.46 6.43
N GLY A 75 4.69 -6.86 5.36
CA GLY A 75 4.01 -7.19 4.12
C GLY A 75 4.92 -7.49 2.92
N LYS A 76 4.33 -7.40 1.74
CA LYS A 76 5.01 -7.66 0.47
C LYS A 76 5.56 -6.35 -0.10
N LEU A 77 6.87 -6.29 -0.36
CA LEU A 77 7.48 -5.21 -1.14
C LEU A 77 6.84 -5.16 -2.54
N VAL A 78 6.29 -4.00 -2.91
CA VAL A 78 5.62 -3.78 -4.21
C VAL A 78 6.33 -2.75 -5.07
N ALA A 79 7.02 -1.79 -4.49
CA ALA A 79 7.85 -0.84 -5.21
C ALA A 79 8.96 -0.29 -4.32
N ILE A 80 10.00 0.23 -4.96
CA ILE A 80 11.03 1.07 -4.34
C ILE A 80 10.98 2.39 -5.07
N ASP A 81 11.07 3.51 -4.35
CA ASP A 81 11.12 4.82 -4.97
C ASP A 81 12.38 4.96 -5.83
N ASN A 82 12.25 5.56 -7.00
CA ASN A 82 13.37 5.74 -7.95
C ASN A 82 14.56 6.48 -7.32
N SER A 83 14.31 7.30 -6.29
CA SER A 83 15.38 7.95 -5.51
C SER A 83 16.36 6.96 -4.86
N CYS A 84 16.02 5.68 -4.75
CA CYS A 84 16.87 4.66 -4.12
C CYS A 84 17.74 3.90 -5.12
N GLU A 85 17.51 4.02 -6.43
CA GLU A 85 18.31 3.34 -7.46
C GLU A 85 19.64 4.06 -7.68
N PHE A 86 19.59 5.39 -7.79
CA PHE A 86 20.76 6.27 -7.87
C PHE A 86 20.67 7.34 -6.76
N PRO A 87 20.87 6.93 -5.49
CA PRO A 87 20.66 7.83 -4.36
C PRO A 87 21.68 8.96 -4.36
N SER A 88 21.19 10.20 -4.24
CA SER A 88 22.03 11.36 -3.91
C SER A 88 22.48 11.35 -2.45
N SER A 89 21.81 10.57 -1.59
CA SER A 89 22.19 10.29 -0.20
C SER A 89 21.67 8.92 0.25
N PHE A 90 22.37 8.28 1.19
CA PHE A 90 21.95 7.01 1.81
C PHE A 90 21.16 7.20 3.11
N ASP A 91 20.64 8.40 3.35
CA ASP A 91 20.01 8.75 4.62
C ASP A 91 18.63 8.08 4.75
N ARG A 92 17.91 7.93 3.63
CA ARG A 92 16.51 7.50 3.61
C ARG A 92 16.17 6.66 2.37
N ALA A 93 15.78 5.41 2.58
CA ALA A 93 15.17 4.60 1.53
C ALA A 93 13.64 4.72 1.63
N LYS A 94 12.97 4.87 0.49
CA LYS A 94 11.51 4.91 0.44
C LYS A 94 10.99 3.69 -0.32
N ILE A 95 10.21 2.86 0.36
CA ILE A 95 9.71 1.59 -0.16
C ILE A 95 8.20 1.50 -0.02
N GLN A 96 7.52 0.90 -0.97
CA GLN A 96 6.08 0.66 -0.90
C GLN A 96 5.82 -0.80 -0.57
N ILE A 97 4.96 -1.05 0.41
CA ILE A 97 4.52 -2.40 0.77
C ILE A 97 3.02 -2.57 0.61
N LEU A 98 2.59 -3.81 0.37
CA LEU A 98 1.21 -4.26 0.51
C LEU A 98 1.09 -5.03 1.83
N THR A 99 0.24 -4.54 2.73
CA THR A 99 0.07 -5.09 4.09
C THR A 99 -1.40 -5.31 4.41
N LYS A 100 -1.68 -6.26 5.32
CA LYS A 100 -3.00 -6.44 5.95
C LYS A 100 -3.11 -5.74 7.31
N ALA A 101 -1.99 -5.26 7.86
CA ALA A 101 -1.99 -4.60 9.16
C ALA A 101 -2.69 -3.24 9.05
N GLN A 102 -3.54 -2.94 10.03
CA GLN A 102 -4.35 -1.72 10.06
C GLN A 102 -3.65 -0.57 10.80
N GLY A 103 -2.79 -0.90 11.77
CA GLY A 103 -2.02 0.09 12.52
C GLY A 103 -0.98 0.80 11.65
N ARG A 104 -0.66 2.04 12.03
CA ARG A 104 0.43 2.81 11.45
C ARG A 104 1.77 2.23 11.88
N PHE A 105 2.73 2.16 10.97
CA PHE A 105 4.09 1.72 11.29
C PHE A 105 4.93 2.90 11.76
N ASP A 106 5.60 2.73 12.90
CA ASP A 106 6.56 3.68 13.46
C ASP A 106 7.45 2.94 14.45
N GLU A 107 8.53 2.32 13.96
CA GLU A 107 9.31 1.36 14.74
C GLU A 107 10.81 1.50 14.50
N LEU A 108 11.58 1.48 15.60
CA LEU A 108 13.02 1.26 15.60
C LEU A 108 13.31 -0.24 15.60
N MET A 109 14.23 -0.70 14.75
CA MET A 109 14.61 -2.11 14.66
C MET A 109 16.10 -2.31 14.40
N GLU A 110 16.58 -3.53 14.57
CA GLU A 110 17.96 -3.91 14.30
C GLU A 110 18.08 -4.69 13.00
N LEU A 111 18.85 -4.13 12.06
CA LEU A 111 19.23 -4.78 10.82
C LEU A 111 20.58 -5.47 11.01
N LYS A 112 20.60 -6.80 10.86
CA LYS A 112 21.84 -7.57 10.85
C LYS A 112 22.48 -7.54 9.46
N VAL A 113 23.72 -7.07 9.37
CA VAL A 113 24.54 -7.08 8.16
C VAL A 113 25.87 -7.74 8.48
N SER A 114 26.09 -8.94 7.95
CA SER A 114 27.18 -9.84 8.35
C SER A 114 27.16 -10.07 9.87
N ASP A 115 28.22 -9.70 10.59
CA ASP A 115 28.33 -9.85 12.05
C ASP A 115 27.92 -8.60 12.83
N ASN A 116 27.47 -7.55 12.15
CA ASN A 116 27.13 -6.27 12.76
C ASN A 116 25.62 -6.05 12.84
N LEU A 117 25.17 -5.31 13.85
CA LEU A 117 23.79 -4.88 14.04
C LEU A 117 23.70 -3.36 13.88
N PHE A 118 22.74 -2.90 13.07
CA PHE A 118 22.50 -1.49 12.81
C PHE A 118 21.08 -1.13 13.22
N LYS A 119 20.93 -0.09 14.04
CA LYS A 119 19.60 0.44 14.37
C LYS A 119 19.07 1.23 13.18
N ILE A 120 17.91 0.83 12.68
CA ILE A 120 17.20 1.51 11.60
C ILE A 120 15.83 1.95 12.09
N MET A 121 15.38 3.12 11.64
CA MET A 121 14.05 3.64 11.91
C MET A 121 13.17 3.40 10.69
N VAL A 122 11.98 2.83 10.90
CA VAL A 122 11.04 2.59 9.80
C VAL A 122 9.68 3.14 10.19
N HIS A 123 9.18 4.07 9.38
CA HIS A 123 7.90 4.71 9.65
C HIS A 123 7.07 4.87 8.38
N GLU A 124 5.76 4.80 8.57
CA GLU A 124 4.77 5.03 7.52
C GLU A 124 4.62 6.53 7.24
N VAL A 125 4.65 6.85 5.95
CA VAL A 125 4.37 8.19 5.43
C VAL A 125 3.10 8.17 4.59
N ASP A 126 2.32 9.25 4.69
CA ASP A 126 1.12 9.41 3.88
C ASP A 126 1.45 9.24 2.39
N PRO A 127 0.53 8.66 1.59
CA PRO A 127 0.70 8.65 0.15
C PRO A 127 0.86 10.09 -0.35
N SER A 128 1.86 10.33 -1.22
CA SER A 128 2.14 11.65 -1.79
C SER A 128 0.95 12.27 -2.52
N PHE A 129 -0.07 11.47 -2.84
CA PHE A 129 -1.31 11.92 -3.46
C PHE A 129 -2.36 12.23 -2.38
N LYS A 130 -2.54 13.52 -2.09
CA LYS A 130 -3.69 14.03 -1.34
C LYS A 130 -4.77 14.42 -2.36
N PRO A 131 -5.83 13.62 -2.57
CA PRO A 131 -6.98 14.12 -3.32
C PRO A 131 -7.59 15.28 -2.52
N ASN A 132 -8.09 16.28 -3.25
CA ASN A 132 -8.76 17.46 -2.71
C ASN A 132 -9.75 17.08 -1.60
N SER A 133 -9.79 17.89 -0.54
CA SER A 133 -10.72 17.74 0.58
C SER A 133 -12.14 17.46 0.07
N TRP A 134 -12.71 16.32 0.49
CA TRP A 134 -14.10 15.98 0.23
C TRP A 134 -14.87 16.14 1.53
N VAL A 135 -15.72 17.18 1.59
CA VAL A 135 -16.71 17.37 2.65
C VAL A 135 -18.07 17.02 2.05
N PRO A 136 -18.69 15.89 2.41
CA PRO A 136 -20.07 15.62 2.01
C PRO A 136 -21.03 16.55 2.74
N GLU A 137 -22.05 17.05 2.03
CA GLU A 137 -23.09 17.93 2.59
C GLU A 137 -24.08 17.16 3.47
N ASP A 138 -24.25 15.85 3.25
CA ASP A 138 -25.10 14.97 4.05
C ASP A 138 -24.45 13.59 4.24
N CYS A 139 -24.12 13.22 5.48
CA CYS A 139 -23.62 11.89 5.84
C CYS A 139 -24.64 11.19 6.74
N ASP A 140 -25.23 10.11 6.25
CA ASP A 140 -25.95 9.14 7.08
C ASP A 140 -24.95 8.42 8.00
N ILE A 141 -24.92 8.81 9.28
CA ILE A 141 -23.99 8.29 10.30
C ILE A 141 -24.63 7.07 10.99
N SER A 142 -24.81 5.97 10.26
CA SER A 142 -25.26 4.70 10.84
C SER A 142 -24.13 3.67 11.01
N LEU A 143 -22.88 4.12 11.07
CA LEU A 143 -21.73 3.27 11.40
C LEU A 143 -21.45 3.33 12.90
N GLU A 144 -21.77 2.27 13.61
CA GLU A 144 -21.39 2.11 15.01
C GLU A 144 -19.92 1.64 15.11
N LEU A 145 -19.09 2.41 15.80
CA LEU A 145 -17.75 1.98 16.18
C LEU A 145 -17.86 1.04 17.38
N VAL A 146 -17.48 -0.22 17.21
CA VAL A 146 -17.35 -1.16 18.33
C VAL A 146 -15.93 -1.02 18.89
N PRO A 147 -15.74 -0.64 20.17
CA PRO A 147 -14.41 -0.56 20.77
C PRO A 147 -13.75 -1.94 20.80
N THR A 148 -12.46 -2.02 20.49
CA THR A 148 -11.66 -3.20 20.79
C THR A 148 -11.43 -3.27 22.30
N ILE A 149 -11.89 -4.35 22.93
CA ILE A 149 -11.53 -4.67 24.32
C ILE A 149 -10.13 -5.26 24.26
N ASP A 150 -9.12 -4.46 24.59
CA ASP A 150 -7.75 -4.96 24.73
C ASP A 150 -7.70 -5.94 25.91
N SER A 151 -7.25 -7.17 25.64
CA SER A 151 -6.99 -8.23 26.64
C SER A 151 -5.50 -8.46 26.80
#